data_AF-A0A534CW77-F1
#
_entry.id   AF-A0A534CW77-F1
#
_cell.length_a   1.000
_cell.length_b   1.000
_cell.length_c   1.000
_cell.angle_alpha   90.00
_cell.angle_beta   90.00
_cell.angle_gamma   90.00
#
_symmetry.space_group_name_H-M   'P 1'
#
loop_
_entity.id
_entity.type
_entity.pdbx_description
1 polymer ?
#
loop_
_entity_poly.entity_id
_entity_poly.type
_entity_poly.pdbx_seq_one_letter_code
_entity_poly.pdbx_strand_id
1 'polypeptide(L)'
;QPKTVLGYGGVPMSAATATQTRGHGLKLGEVLQAWLPFAVLLIVVAAWTGPWSPLPKVSWFKATAVACSSLATSCPTKGNVTAVFNFAPYIGGSAILASWIIVAVLLLAMGRLKGAQLGEVFRRTFHQMWGACLVGVFIFGLAYTFNYSGMAASLAKGFSSMGTAFVIVAPILGFIGVALSGSNTSTNAMFGKFQALVGVQLGMPTLLLPTLNSVGAEIGKPVAPQTASVGVSTSKFVRKEGDVIRHNMGWTFILLAYLILLAIGFYLVAPAVMSLK
;
A
#
# COMPACT_ATOMS: atom_id res chain seq x y z
N GLN A 1 -7.76 -6.42 -32.58
CA GLN A 1 -6.32 -6.73 -32.47
C GLN A 1 -5.51 -5.49 -32.84
N PRO A 2 -4.38 -5.20 -32.20
CA PRO A 2 -3.56 -4.05 -32.55
C PRO A 2 -3.08 -4.15 -34.01
N LYS A 3 -3.13 -3.04 -34.76
CA LYS A 3 -2.70 -2.97 -36.18
C LYS A 3 -1.20 -3.25 -36.35
N THR A 4 -0.40 -3.02 -35.31
CA THR A 4 1.05 -3.21 -35.31
C THR A 4 1.47 -3.73 -33.94
N VAL A 5 2.20 -4.84 -33.92
CA VAL A 5 2.83 -5.38 -32.71
C VAL A 5 4.28 -4.97 -32.74
N LEU A 6 4.75 -4.25 -31.72
CA LEU A 6 6.13 -3.79 -31.63
C LEU A 6 6.98 -4.79 -30.85
N GLY A 7 8.14 -5.14 -31.41
CA GLY A 7 9.10 -6.06 -30.82
C GLY A 7 10.12 -5.40 -29.90
N TYR A 8 11.25 -6.08 -29.72
CA TYR A 8 12.40 -5.53 -29.01
C TYR A 8 12.89 -4.25 -29.71
N GLY A 9 13.22 -3.21 -28.92
CA GLY A 9 13.67 -1.92 -29.47
C GLY A 9 12.59 -1.05 -30.15
N GLY A 10 11.30 -1.42 -30.08
CA GLY A 10 10.22 -0.63 -30.69
C GLY A 10 10.06 -0.84 -32.20
N VAL A 11 10.73 -1.86 -32.75
CA VAL A 11 10.67 -2.20 -34.18
C VAL A 11 9.37 -2.95 -34.48
N PRO A 12 8.62 -2.59 -35.54
CA PRO A 12 7.43 -3.32 -35.96
C PRO A 12 7.76 -4.79 -36.24
N MET A 13 7.08 -5.70 -35.54
CA MET A 13 7.19 -7.13 -35.80
C MET A 13 6.24 -7.54 -36.93
N SER A 14 6.72 -8.43 -37.80
CA SER A 14 5.84 -9.07 -38.78
C SER A 14 4.75 -9.87 -38.07
N ALA A 15 3.56 -9.95 -38.68
CA ALA A 15 2.44 -10.74 -38.14
C ALA A 15 2.81 -12.23 -37.97
N ALA A 16 3.71 -12.75 -38.81
CA ALA A 16 4.22 -14.12 -38.71
C ALA A 16 5.10 -14.32 -37.46
N THR A 17 6.01 -13.38 -37.17
CA THR A 17 6.90 -13.43 -35.99
C THR A 17 6.12 -13.23 -34.67
N ALA A 18 5.09 -12.38 -34.69
CA ALA A 18 4.18 -12.19 -33.55
C ALA A 18 3.30 -13.42 -33.25
N THR A 19 3.15 -14.32 -34.23
CA THR A 19 2.40 -15.57 -34.08
C THR A 19 3.31 -16.72 -33.65
N GLN A 20 4.59 -16.71 -34.05
CA GLN A 20 5.58 -17.74 -33.71
C GLN A 20 6.03 -17.76 -32.24
N THR A 21 5.87 -16.67 -31.48
CA THR A 21 6.35 -16.55 -30.08
C THR A 21 5.27 -16.80 -29.01
N ARG A 22 4.20 -17.54 -29.33
CA ARG A 22 3.04 -17.67 -28.42
C ARG A 22 3.15 -18.75 -27.34
N GLY A 23 4.13 -19.64 -27.39
CA GLY A 23 4.36 -20.64 -26.35
C GLY A 23 5.55 -20.25 -25.49
N HIS A 24 5.35 -20.02 -24.20
CA HIS A 24 6.44 -19.88 -23.22
C HIS A 24 7.32 -21.16 -23.09
N GLY A 25 7.05 -22.22 -23.85
CA GLY A 25 7.76 -23.50 -23.81
C GLY A 25 7.54 -24.32 -22.52
N LEU A 26 7.01 -23.68 -21.48
CA LEU A 26 6.73 -24.29 -20.18
C LEU A 26 5.50 -25.21 -20.22
N LYS A 27 5.61 -26.35 -19.54
CA LYS A 27 4.47 -27.23 -19.27
C LYS A 27 3.53 -26.56 -18.26
N LEU A 28 2.23 -26.89 -18.30
CA LEU A 28 1.24 -26.34 -17.36
C LEU A 28 1.67 -26.51 -15.89
N GLY A 29 2.29 -27.65 -15.55
CA GLY A 29 2.82 -27.90 -14.20
C GLY A 29 3.92 -26.92 -13.78
N GLU A 30 4.78 -26.48 -14.71
CA GLU A 30 5.85 -25.51 -14.42
C GLU A 30 5.28 -24.11 -14.26
N VAL A 31 4.26 -23.76 -15.05
CA VAL A 31 3.52 -22.51 -14.89
C VAL A 31 2.83 -22.47 -13.53
N LEU A 32 2.09 -23.52 -13.15
CA LEU A 32 1.45 -23.61 -11.84
C LEU A 32 2.47 -23.53 -10.70
N GLN A 33 3.63 -24.18 -10.85
CA GLN A 33 4.71 -24.11 -9.87
C GLN A 33 5.28 -22.70 -9.73
N ALA A 34 5.38 -21.92 -10.81
CA ALA A 34 5.84 -20.53 -10.78
C ALA A 34 4.84 -19.60 -10.05
N TRP A 35 3.55 -19.91 -10.13
CA TRP A 35 2.49 -19.18 -9.43
C TRP A 35 2.29 -19.60 -7.97
N LEU A 36 2.86 -20.74 -7.56
CA LEU A 36 2.70 -21.31 -6.22
C LEU A 36 2.96 -20.31 -5.09
N PRO A 37 4.06 -19.52 -5.08
CA PRO A 37 4.31 -18.58 -3.99
C PRO A 37 3.22 -17.52 -3.83
N PHE A 38 2.69 -17.02 -4.96
CA PHE A 38 1.62 -16.02 -4.95
C PHE A 38 0.30 -16.63 -4.50
N ALA A 39 -0.03 -17.84 -4.97
CA ALA A 39 -1.24 -18.54 -4.57
C ALA A 39 -1.25 -18.83 -3.06
N VAL A 40 -0.15 -19.36 -2.51
CA VAL A 40 -0.01 -19.61 -1.07
C VAL A 40 -0.14 -18.32 -0.28
N LEU A 41 0.55 -17.26 -0.69
CA LEU A 41 0.47 -15.95 -0.03
C LEU A 41 -0.97 -15.42 0.01
N LEU A 42 -1.67 -15.44 -1.13
CA LEU A 42 -3.05 -14.94 -1.21
C LEU A 42 -4.00 -15.75 -0.33
N ILE A 43 -3.92 -17.07 -0.37
CA ILE A 43 -4.78 -17.97 0.42
C ILE A 43 -4.53 -17.77 1.91
N VAL A 44 -3.27 -17.80 2.35
CA VAL A 44 -2.91 -17.70 3.77
C VAL A 44 -3.27 -16.33 4.31
N VAL A 45 -2.93 -15.24 3.60
CA VAL A 45 -3.23 -13.88 4.06
C VAL A 45 -4.74 -13.64 4.10
N ALA A 46 -5.49 -14.07 3.09
CA ALA A 46 -6.96 -13.94 3.08
C ALA A 46 -7.61 -14.74 4.21
N ALA A 47 -7.21 -15.99 4.41
CA ALA A 47 -7.73 -16.84 5.49
C ALA A 47 -7.42 -16.27 6.89
N TRP A 48 -6.22 -15.70 7.08
CA TRP A 48 -5.73 -15.23 8.37
C TRP A 48 -6.26 -13.83 8.74
N THR A 49 -6.37 -12.91 7.79
CA THR A 49 -6.63 -11.48 8.07
C THR A 49 -8.09 -11.06 7.93
N GLY A 50 -8.94 -11.92 7.35
CA GLY A 50 -10.36 -11.61 7.16
C GLY A 50 -11.19 -11.62 8.47
N PRO A 51 -12.40 -11.02 8.46
CA PRO A 51 -13.33 -11.04 9.60
C PRO A 51 -13.72 -12.45 10.08
N TRP A 52 -13.60 -13.45 9.20
CA TRP A 52 -13.87 -14.86 9.45
C TRP A 52 -12.73 -15.62 10.15
N SER A 53 -11.56 -14.99 10.33
CA SER A 53 -10.40 -15.66 10.90
C SER A 53 -10.67 -16.10 12.35
N PRO A 54 -10.46 -17.38 12.69
CA PRO A 54 -10.66 -17.90 14.05
C PRO A 54 -9.52 -17.51 15.01
N LEU A 55 -8.50 -16.80 14.52
CA LEU A 55 -7.31 -16.50 15.30
C LEU A 55 -7.61 -15.46 16.40
N PRO A 56 -7.11 -15.70 17.63
CA PRO A 56 -7.43 -14.83 18.75
C PRO A 56 -6.72 -13.48 18.61
N LYS A 57 -7.40 -12.40 19.00
CA LYS A 57 -6.80 -11.06 19.05
C LYS A 57 -5.99 -10.89 20.33
N VAL A 58 -4.88 -11.62 20.44
CA VAL A 58 -3.96 -11.50 21.59
C VAL A 58 -2.94 -10.39 21.37
N SER A 59 -2.51 -9.81 22.48
CA SER A 59 -1.45 -8.81 22.55
C SER A 59 -0.41 -9.33 23.52
N TRP A 60 0.78 -9.67 23.03
CA TRP A 60 1.83 -10.22 23.89
C TRP A 60 2.60 -9.11 24.62
N PHE A 61 2.74 -7.95 24.01
CA PHE A 61 3.45 -6.83 24.61
C PHE A 61 2.81 -5.51 24.21
N LYS A 62 2.58 -4.63 25.20
CA LYS A 62 2.13 -3.26 24.98
C LYS A 62 3.10 -2.30 25.66
N ALA A 63 3.71 -1.40 24.89
CA ALA A 63 4.38 -0.24 25.41
C ALA A 63 3.55 1.01 25.09
N THR A 64 3.37 1.88 26.08
CA THR A 64 2.63 3.12 25.91
C THR A 64 3.51 4.30 26.24
N ALA A 65 3.62 5.24 25.31
CA ALA A 65 4.20 6.54 25.58
C ALA A 65 3.06 7.55 25.73
N VAL A 66 3.01 8.20 26.88
CA VAL A 66 2.01 9.23 27.20
C VAL A 66 2.70 10.58 27.13
N ALA A 67 2.18 11.48 26.30
CA ALA A 67 2.67 12.84 26.16
C ALA A 67 1.53 13.84 26.43
N CYS A 68 1.87 15.01 26.96
CA CYS A 68 0.91 16.10 27.09
C CYS A 68 0.68 16.72 25.70
N SER A 69 -0.59 16.98 25.35
CA SER A 69 -0.89 17.72 24.13
C SER A 69 -0.39 19.16 24.25
N SER A 70 0.19 19.70 23.17
CA SER A 70 0.51 21.14 23.07
C SER A 70 -0.74 22.04 23.15
N LEU A 71 -1.94 21.46 22.99
CA LEU A 71 -3.23 22.13 23.12
C LEU A 71 -3.80 22.07 24.56
N ALA A 72 -3.17 21.31 25.47
CA ALA A 72 -3.65 21.18 26.84
C ALA A 72 -3.23 22.42 27.66
N THR A 73 -4.20 23.08 28.28
CA THR A 73 -3.96 24.26 29.14
C THR A 73 -3.23 23.88 30.44
N SER A 74 -3.36 22.63 30.89
CA SER A 74 -2.67 22.07 32.07
C SER A 74 -2.66 20.54 32.02
N CYS A 75 -1.52 19.94 32.38
CA CYS A 75 -1.38 18.49 32.54
C CYS A 75 -1.49 18.14 34.04
N PRO A 76 -2.34 17.20 34.52
CA PRO A 76 -3.37 16.41 33.82
C PRO A 76 -4.78 16.88 34.22
N THR A 77 -5.42 17.72 33.39
CA THR A 77 -6.87 17.97 33.51
C THR A 77 -7.63 17.83 32.19
N LYS A 78 -6.94 17.85 31.02
CA LYS A 78 -7.48 17.37 29.73
C LYS A 78 -6.37 16.90 28.78
N GLY A 79 -6.53 15.70 28.21
CA GLY A 79 -5.98 15.32 26.90
C GLY A 79 -4.52 14.84 26.85
N ASN A 80 -4.26 13.65 27.39
CA ASN A 80 -3.01 12.94 27.10
C ASN A 80 -3.04 12.33 25.70
N VAL A 81 -1.96 12.52 24.94
CA VAL A 81 -1.70 11.82 23.69
C VAL A 81 -0.99 10.51 24.01
N THR A 82 -1.68 9.39 23.78
CA THR A 82 -1.11 8.05 24.02
C THR A 82 -0.70 7.42 22.69
N ALA A 83 0.60 7.20 22.51
CA ALA A 83 1.12 6.34 21.46
C ALA A 83 1.29 4.93 22.02
N VAL A 84 0.63 3.94 21.40
CA VAL A 84 0.69 2.54 21.84
C VAL A 84 1.45 1.73 20.81
N PHE A 85 2.56 1.14 21.21
CA PHE A 85 3.19 0.04 20.50
C PHE A 85 2.58 -1.26 21.02
N ASN A 86 1.82 -1.94 20.16
CA ASN A 86 1.17 -3.20 20.49
C ASN A 86 1.76 -4.33 19.64
N PHE A 87 2.52 -5.22 20.25
CA PHE A 87 3.02 -6.44 19.60
C PHE A 87 1.93 -7.51 19.62
N ALA A 88 1.25 -7.65 18.48
CA ALA A 88 0.24 -8.68 18.25
C ALA A 88 0.80 -9.74 17.27
N PRO A 89 0.85 -11.02 17.66
CA PRO A 89 1.44 -12.08 16.85
C PRO A 89 0.57 -12.51 15.66
N TYR A 90 -0.75 -12.32 15.71
CA TYR A 90 -1.69 -12.80 14.69
C TYR A 90 -2.16 -11.68 13.76
N ILE A 91 -1.20 -10.96 13.17
CA ILE A 91 -1.46 -9.89 12.20
C ILE A 91 -0.95 -10.26 10.80
N GLY A 92 -1.27 -9.42 9.81
CA GLY A 92 -0.87 -9.66 8.40
C GLY A 92 0.62 -9.91 8.20
N GLY A 93 1.51 -9.26 8.97
CA GLY A 93 2.96 -9.52 8.90
C GLY A 93 3.34 -10.98 9.20
N SER A 94 2.74 -11.57 10.24
CA SER A 94 2.96 -12.97 10.59
C SER A 94 2.34 -13.93 9.58
N ALA A 95 1.21 -13.56 8.97
CA ALA A 95 0.61 -14.33 7.88
C ALA A 95 1.54 -14.39 6.65
N ILE A 96 2.23 -13.29 6.32
CA ILE A 96 3.24 -13.26 5.25
C ILE A 96 4.43 -14.15 5.61
N LEU A 97 4.92 -14.11 6.87
CA LEU A 97 5.98 -15.00 7.33
C LEU A 97 5.57 -16.47 7.24
N ALA A 98 4.36 -16.81 7.68
CA ALA A 98 3.82 -18.16 7.57
C ALA A 98 3.71 -18.61 6.10
N SER A 99 3.26 -17.72 5.21
CA SER A 99 3.22 -17.99 3.78
C SER A 99 4.61 -18.32 3.23
N TRP A 100 5.62 -17.54 3.63
CA TRP A 100 7.01 -17.81 3.23
C TRP A 100 7.50 -19.17 3.73
N ILE A 101 7.19 -19.54 4.98
CA ILE A 101 7.55 -20.87 5.54
C ILE A 101 6.89 -21.99 4.72
N ILE A 102 5.59 -21.87 4.43
CA ILE A 102 4.85 -22.86 3.64
C ILE A 102 5.47 -23.00 2.24
N VAL A 103 5.76 -21.87 1.57
CA VAL A 103 6.42 -21.87 0.27
C VAL A 103 7.80 -22.54 0.33
N ALA A 104 8.60 -22.23 1.35
CA ALA A 104 9.91 -22.84 1.52
C ALA A 104 9.82 -24.37 1.71
N VAL A 105 8.89 -24.85 2.54
CA VAL A 105 8.65 -26.28 2.77
C VAL A 105 8.20 -26.98 1.47
N LEU A 106 7.26 -26.39 0.73
CA LEU A 106 6.79 -26.95 -0.53
C LEU A 106 7.91 -27.04 -1.57
N LEU A 107 8.75 -26.00 -1.68
CA LEU A 107 9.89 -26.00 -2.61
C LEU A 107 11.00 -26.98 -2.20
N LEU A 108 11.23 -27.18 -0.90
CA LEU A 108 12.13 -28.22 -0.38
C LEU A 108 11.58 -29.63 -0.71
N ALA A 109 10.31 -29.87 -0.45
CA ALA A 109 9.65 -31.16 -0.73
C ALA A 109 9.66 -31.53 -2.22
N MET A 110 9.57 -30.52 -3.11
CA MET A 110 9.66 -30.71 -4.56
C MET A 110 11.12 -30.82 -5.07
N GLY A 111 12.14 -30.75 -4.20
CA GLY A 111 13.55 -30.76 -4.61
C GLY A 111 13.99 -29.53 -5.41
N ARG A 112 13.21 -28.45 -5.37
CA ARG A 112 13.44 -27.19 -6.10
C ARG A 112 14.24 -26.18 -5.29
N LEU A 113 14.34 -26.40 -3.99
CA LEU A 113 15.16 -25.63 -3.05
C LEU A 113 16.04 -26.60 -2.28
N LYS A 114 17.31 -26.26 -2.09
CA LYS A 114 18.21 -26.96 -1.17
C LYS A 114 18.27 -26.18 0.13
N GLY A 115 18.32 -26.86 1.28
CA GLY A 115 18.39 -26.19 2.59
C GLY A 115 19.54 -25.17 2.69
N ALA A 116 20.69 -25.48 2.07
CA ALA A 116 21.85 -24.57 1.99
C ALA A 116 21.55 -23.24 1.27
N GLN A 117 20.54 -23.18 0.40
CA GLN A 117 20.17 -21.96 -0.33
C GLN A 117 19.31 -21.01 0.51
N LEU A 118 18.69 -21.47 1.61
CA LEU A 118 17.84 -20.62 2.45
C LEU A 118 18.60 -19.44 3.06
N GLY A 119 19.83 -19.69 3.55
CA GLY A 119 20.68 -18.64 4.10
C GLY A 119 21.02 -17.58 3.05
N GLU A 120 21.29 -18.00 1.81
CA GLU A 120 21.59 -17.08 0.72
C GLU A 120 20.36 -16.26 0.30
N VAL A 121 19.17 -16.88 0.25
CA VAL A 121 17.91 -16.17 -0.03
C VAL A 121 17.67 -15.10 1.02
N PHE A 122 17.83 -15.43 2.30
CA PHE A 122 17.65 -14.47 3.40
C PHE A 122 18.67 -13.34 3.33
N ARG A 123 19.96 -13.67 3.13
CA ARG A 123 21.05 -12.69 3.02
C ARG A 123 20.82 -11.72 1.88
N ARG A 124 20.48 -12.21 0.68
CA ARG A 124 20.20 -11.38 -0.50
C ARG A 124 19.00 -10.47 -0.25
N THR A 125 17.93 -11.01 0.30
CA THR A 125 16.70 -10.25 0.59
C THR A 125 16.99 -9.14 1.59
N PHE A 126 17.71 -9.44 2.67
CA PHE A 126 18.09 -8.43 3.67
C PHE A 126 18.99 -7.34 3.07
N HIS A 127 20.01 -7.72 2.30
CA HIS A 127 20.87 -6.76 1.60
C HIS A 127 20.11 -5.89 0.58
N GLN A 128 19.04 -6.40 -0.01
CA GLN A 128 18.20 -5.63 -0.92
C GLN A 128 17.26 -4.68 -0.15
N MET A 129 16.78 -5.10 1.03
CA MET A 129 15.75 -4.37 1.79
C MET A 129 16.30 -3.45 2.89
N TRP A 130 17.58 -3.51 3.26
CA TRP A 130 18.10 -2.77 4.42
C TRP A 130 17.80 -1.27 4.38
N GLY A 131 17.96 -0.64 3.20
CA GLY A 131 17.69 0.78 3.02
C GLY A 131 16.20 1.10 3.19
N ALA A 132 15.32 0.23 2.69
CA ALA A 132 13.87 0.37 2.89
C ALA A 132 13.47 0.20 4.36
N CYS A 133 14.11 -0.71 5.10
CA CYS A 133 13.91 -0.86 6.54
C CYS A 133 14.25 0.43 7.29
N LEU A 134 15.40 1.04 6.96
CA LEU A 134 15.84 2.30 7.55
C LEU A 134 14.88 3.47 7.22
N VAL A 135 14.48 3.60 5.95
CA VAL A 135 13.50 4.60 5.50
C VAL A 135 12.18 4.45 6.25
N GLY A 136 11.73 3.21 6.49
CA GLY A 136 10.55 2.92 7.28
C GLY A 136 10.60 3.55 8.67
N VAL A 137 11.70 3.36 9.41
CA VAL A 137 11.89 3.94 10.75
C VAL A 137 11.72 5.46 10.73
N PHE A 138 12.37 6.14 9.78
CA PHE A 138 12.30 7.60 9.68
C PHE A 138 10.92 8.11 9.28
N ILE A 139 10.25 7.46 8.32
CA ILE A 139 8.90 7.85 7.89
C ILE A 139 7.90 7.68 9.01
N PHE A 140 7.93 6.57 9.76
CA PHE A 140 7.03 6.39 10.89
C PHE A 140 7.34 7.37 12.03
N GLY A 141 8.62 7.67 12.28
CA GLY A 141 9.02 8.73 13.21
C GLY A 141 8.45 10.10 12.81
N LEU A 142 8.63 10.49 11.55
CA LEU A 142 8.08 11.72 10.99
C LEU A 142 6.54 11.74 11.07
N ALA A 143 5.89 10.64 10.71
CA ALA A 143 4.44 10.50 10.76
C ALA A 143 3.92 10.66 12.20
N TYR A 144 4.55 10.04 13.19
CA TYR A 144 4.17 10.21 14.59
C TYR A 144 4.38 11.65 15.07
N THR A 145 5.52 12.26 14.74
CA THR A 145 5.76 13.67 15.05
C THR A 145 4.69 14.56 14.41
N PHE A 146 4.36 14.36 13.14
CA PHE A 146 3.30 15.08 12.43
C PHE A 146 1.92 14.92 13.08
N ASN A 147 1.59 13.71 13.50
CA ASN A 147 0.29 13.35 14.06
C ASN A 147 0.10 13.74 15.53
N TYR A 148 1.19 13.85 16.30
CA TYR A 148 1.14 14.08 17.74
C TYR A 148 1.58 15.49 18.15
N SER A 149 2.34 16.20 17.32
CA SER A 149 2.67 17.63 17.55
C SER A 149 1.48 18.59 17.36
N GLY A 150 0.38 18.12 16.79
CA GLY A 150 -0.79 18.95 16.45
C GLY A 150 -0.77 19.53 15.04
N MET A 151 0.29 19.29 14.23
CA MET A 151 0.34 19.71 12.82
C MET A 151 -0.83 19.11 12.02
N ALA A 152 -1.05 17.79 12.13
CA ALA A 152 -2.17 17.11 11.47
C ALA A 152 -3.53 17.69 11.87
N ALA A 153 -3.73 18.02 13.16
CA ALA A 153 -4.97 18.60 13.67
C ALA A 153 -5.19 20.04 13.19
N SER A 154 -4.13 20.83 13.11
CA SER A 154 -4.17 22.21 12.60
C SER A 154 -4.53 22.24 11.12
N LEU A 155 -3.91 21.36 10.32
CA LEU A 155 -4.30 21.17 8.92
C LEU A 155 -5.75 20.70 8.83
N ALA A 156 -6.17 19.74 9.65
CA ALA A 156 -7.55 19.25 9.61
C ALA A 156 -8.57 20.36 9.87
N LYS A 157 -8.31 21.24 10.85
CA LYS A 157 -9.13 22.42 11.14
C LYS A 157 -9.16 23.43 9.97
N GLY A 158 -8.03 23.61 9.28
CA GLY A 158 -7.99 24.45 8.08
C GLY A 158 -8.80 23.87 6.95
N PHE A 159 -8.59 22.59 6.62
CA PHE A 159 -9.27 21.91 5.53
C PHE A 159 -10.76 21.64 5.79
N SER A 160 -11.21 21.57 7.05
CA SER A 160 -12.64 21.47 7.36
C SER A 160 -13.45 22.70 6.93
N SER A 161 -12.80 23.85 6.68
CA SER A 161 -13.49 25.03 6.12
C SER A 161 -14.06 24.78 4.71
N MET A 162 -13.55 23.79 3.98
CA MET A 162 -14.05 23.43 2.65
C MET A 162 -15.36 22.64 2.68
N GLY A 163 -15.82 22.23 3.87
CA GLY A 163 -17.05 21.47 4.02
C GLY A 163 -17.02 20.15 3.25
N THR A 164 -18.16 19.80 2.65
CA THR A 164 -18.35 18.52 1.94
C THR A 164 -17.48 18.37 0.70
N ALA A 165 -16.99 19.47 0.11
CA ALA A 165 -16.09 19.44 -1.04
C ALA A 165 -14.76 18.71 -0.74
N PHE A 166 -14.40 18.55 0.54
CA PHE A 166 -13.21 17.78 0.92
C PHE A 166 -13.26 16.31 0.49
N VAL A 167 -14.45 15.73 0.25
CA VAL A 167 -14.60 14.37 -0.33
C VAL A 167 -13.88 14.25 -1.68
N ILE A 168 -13.81 15.32 -2.45
CA ILE A 168 -13.09 15.38 -3.74
C ILE A 168 -11.58 15.52 -3.53
N VAL A 169 -11.19 16.29 -2.51
CA VAL A 169 -9.78 16.61 -2.23
C VAL A 169 -9.06 15.44 -1.55
N ALA A 170 -9.75 14.66 -0.71
CA ALA A 170 -9.18 13.53 0.00
C ALA A 170 -8.42 12.51 -0.89
N PRO A 171 -8.99 11.99 -2.00
CA PRO A 171 -8.28 11.06 -2.88
C PRO A 171 -7.12 11.73 -3.63
N ILE A 172 -7.20 13.03 -3.94
CA ILE A 172 -6.12 13.78 -4.60
C ILE A 172 -4.91 13.90 -3.67
N LEU A 173 -5.14 14.18 -2.39
CA LEU A 173 -4.05 14.23 -1.40
C LEU A 173 -3.36 12.88 -1.24
N GLY A 174 -4.13 11.79 -1.25
CA GLY A 174 -3.57 10.43 -1.27
C GLY A 174 -2.70 10.17 -2.51
N PHE A 175 -3.21 10.55 -3.69
CA PHE A 175 -2.49 10.46 -4.96
C PHE A 175 -1.17 11.23 -4.95
N ILE A 176 -1.17 12.49 -4.51
CA ILE A 176 0.04 13.32 -4.42
C ILE A 176 1.01 12.73 -3.39
N GLY A 177 0.49 12.32 -2.23
CA GLY A 177 1.30 11.77 -1.16
C GLY A 177 2.07 10.52 -1.59
N VAL A 178 1.43 9.60 -2.32
CA VAL A 178 2.13 8.42 -2.85
C VAL A 178 3.06 8.77 -4.01
N ALA A 179 2.70 9.72 -4.86
CA ALA A 179 3.53 10.08 -6.01
C ALA A 179 4.90 10.60 -5.56
N LEU A 180 4.93 11.25 -4.39
CA LEU A 180 6.16 11.72 -3.73
C LEU A 180 6.84 10.61 -2.89
N SER A 181 6.07 9.85 -2.12
CA SER A 181 6.63 8.89 -1.14
C SER A 181 6.96 7.51 -1.73
N GLY A 182 6.31 7.12 -2.83
CA GLY A 182 6.38 5.78 -3.42
C GLY A 182 5.73 4.67 -2.59
N SER A 183 5.05 4.98 -1.48
CA SER A 183 4.54 4.00 -0.52
C SER A 183 3.19 4.41 0.07
N ASN A 184 2.17 3.58 -0.17
CA ASN A 184 0.85 3.82 0.38
C ASN A 184 0.83 3.75 1.91
N THR A 185 1.65 2.87 2.51
CA THR A 185 1.82 2.79 3.96
C THR A 185 2.37 4.11 4.52
N SER A 186 3.39 4.68 3.87
CA SER A 186 3.99 5.95 4.27
C SER A 186 3.00 7.11 4.16
N THR A 187 2.27 7.18 3.05
CA THR A 187 1.24 8.18 2.80
C THR A 187 0.13 8.11 3.85
N ASN A 188 -0.37 6.91 4.19
CA ASN A 188 -1.41 6.77 5.20
C ASN A 188 -0.90 7.00 6.63
N ALA A 189 0.35 6.64 6.94
CA ALA A 189 0.94 6.95 8.23
C ALA A 189 0.95 8.46 8.47
N MET A 190 1.30 9.25 7.45
CA MET A 190 1.31 10.72 7.55
C MET A 190 -0.09 11.33 7.46
N PHE A 191 -0.86 11.03 6.41
CA PHE A 191 -2.09 11.76 6.10
C PHE A 191 -3.37 11.05 6.56
N GLY A 192 -3.35 9.76 6.85
CA GLY A 192 -4.55 9.00 7.19
C GLY A 192 -5.26 9.54 8.45
N LYS A 193 -4.51 9.86 9.51
CA LYS A 193 -5.08 10.47 10.73
C LYS A 193 -5.58 11.89 10.46
N PHE A 194 -4.85 12.69 9.67
CA PHE A 194 -5.31 14.02 9.25
C PHE A 194 -6.67 13.93 8.51
N GLN A 195 -6.82 12.99 7.56
CA GLN A 195 -8.06 12.75 6.83
C GLN A 195 -9.20 12.35 7.76
N ALA A 196 -8.92 11.47 8.73
CA ALA A 196 -9.90 11.07 9.75
C ALA A 196 -10.34 12.26 10.61
N LEU A 197 -9.41 13.12 11.02
CA LEU A 197 -9.70 14.33 11.81
C LEU A 197 -10.56 15.32 11.03
N VAL A 198 -10.33 15.52 9.73
CA VAL A 198 -11.22 16.35 8.90
C VAL A 198 -12.63 15.75 8.89
N GLY A 199 -12.75 14.42 8.75
CA GLY A 199 -14.04 13.73 8.76
C GLY A 199 -14.80 13.94 10.06
N VAL A 200 -14.12 13.87 11.20
CA VAL A 200 -14.72 14.17 12.52
C VAL A 200 -15.24 15.60 12.59
N GLN A 201 -14.47 16.58 12.12
CA GLN A 201 -14.89 17.99 12.12
C GLN A 201 -16.10 18.26 11.22
N LEU A 202 -16.23 17.48 10.13
CA LEU A 202 -17.31 17.60 9.17
C LEU A 202 -18.52 16.70 9.47
N GLY A 203 -18.48 15.90 10.55
CA GLY A 203 -19.52 14.92 10.87
C GLY A 203 -19.65 13.81 9.83
N MET A 204 -18.58 13.49 9.09
CA MET A 204 -18.55 12.44 8.08
C MET A 204 -18.26 11.05 8.69
N PRO A 205 -18.63 9.96 8.00
CA PRO A 205 -18.27 8.62 8.42
C PRO A 205 -16.76 8.45 8.59
N THR A 206 -16.33 7.87 9.71
CA THR A 206 -14.92 7.81 10.15
C THR A 206 -13.97 7.21 9.11
N LEU A 207 -14.43 6.24 8.32
CA LEU A 207 -13.59 5.58 7.33
C LEU A 207 -13.63 6.23 5.95
N LEU A 208 -14.57 7.16 5.68
CA LEU A 208 -14.80 7.68 4.34
C LEU A 208 -13.52 8.32 3.77
N LEU A 209 -13.03 9.38 4.41
CA LEU A 209 -11.88 10.15 3.91
C LEU A 209 -10.55 9.37 3.99
N PRO A 210 -10.25 8.61 5.07
CA PRO A 210 -9.06 7.76 5.09
C PRO A 210 -9.06 6.69 3.99
N THR A 211 -10.22 6.12 3.67
CA THR A 211 -10.34 5.14 2.57
C THR A 211 -10.05 5.79 1.23
N LEU A 212 -10.66 6.97 0.97
CA LEU A 212 -10.41 7.71 -0.27
C LEU A 212 -8.93 8.09 -0.43
N ASN A 213 -8.29 8.51 0.67
CA ASN A 213 -6.85 8.76 0.69
C ASN A 213 -6.04 7.52 0.31
N SER A 214 -6.35 6.36 0.90
CA SER A 214 -5.64 5.12 0.64
C SER A 214 -5.84 4.62 -0.80
N VAL A 215 -7.05 4.71 -1.35
CA VAL A 215 -7.31 4.30 -2.74
C VAL A 215 -6.68 5.29 -3.72
N GLY A 216 -6.77 6.60 -3.47
CA GLY A 216 -6.08 7.62 -4.26
C GLY A 216 -4.56 7.40 -4.29
N ALA A 217 -4.00 6.99 -3.15
CA ALA A 217 -2.61 6.59 -3.03
C ALA A 217 -2.27 5.24 -3.70
N GLU A 218 -3.21 4.36 -4.01
CA GLU A 218 -2.93 3.23 -4.90
C GLU A 218 -2.94 3.67 -6.37
N ILE A 219 -3.88 4.55 -6.74
CA ILE A 219 -3.99 5.10 -8.10
C ILE A 219 -2.73 5.90 -8.50
N GLY A 220 -2.07 6.56 -7.55
CA GLY A 220 -0.84 7.33 -7.82
C GLY A 220 0.45 6.51 -7.90
N LYS A 221 0.46 5.23 -7.50
CA LYS A 221 1.67 4.40 -7.52
C LYS A 221 2.33 4.26 -8.90
N PRO A 222 1.60 4.10 -10.02
CA PRO A 222 2.22 3.94 -11.33
C PRO A 222 3.07 5.14 -11.78
N VAL A 223 2.88 6.31 -11.17
CA VAL A 223 3.65 7.54 -11.48
C VAL A 223 4.68 7.88 -10.40
N ALA A 224 4.74 7.11 -9.30
CA ALA A 224 5.73 7.32 -8.26
C ALA A 224 7.11 6.81 -8.72
N PRO A 225 8.19 7.63 -8.65
CA PRO A 225 9.50 7.26 -9.17
C PRO A 225 10.06 5.96 -8.60
N GLN A 226 9.89 5.73 -7.29
CA GLN A 226 10.40 4.52 -6.63
C GLN A 226 9.69 3.27 -7.15
N THR A 227 8.36 3.30 -7.25
CA THR A 227 7.56 2.17 -7.75
C THR A 227 7.82 1.92 -9.24
N ALA A 228 7.90 2.99 -10.04
CA ALA A 228 8.23 2.90 -11.45
C ALA A 228 9.62 2.26 -11.66
N SER A 229 10.63 2.66 -10.88
CA SER A 229 12.00 2.12 -10.99
C SER A 229 12.04 0.62 -10.70
N VAL A 230 11.35 0.17 -9.65
CA VAL A 230 11.22 -1.27 -9.34
C VAL A 230 10.51 -2.01 -10.48
N GLY A 231 9.41 -1.46 -11.00
CA GLY A 231 8.66 -2.07 -12.10
C GLY A 231 9.49 -2.21 -13.37
N VAL A 232 10.24 -1.18 -13.76
CA VAL A 232 11.04 -1.23 -14.99
C VAL A 232 12.27 -2.11 -14.87
N SER A 233 12.80 -2.34 -13.65
CA SER A 233 14.02 -3.11 -13.39
C SER A 233 14.01 -4.55 -13.95
N THR A 234 12.82 -5.10 -14.18
CA THR A 234 12.61 -6.47 -14.68
C THR A 234 12.11 -6.51 -16.13
N SER A 235 12.09 -5.37 -16.82
CA SER A 235 11.49 -5.20 -18.15
C SER A 235 12.48 -4.65 -19.17
N LYS A 236 12.05 -4.51 -20.43
CA LYS A 236 12.84 -3.81 -21.47
C LYS A 236 12.96 -2.29 -21.25
N PHE A 237 12.29 -1.74 -20.23
CA PHE A 237 12.26 -0.30 -19.92
C PHE A 237 13.23 0.10 -18.79
N VAL A 238 14.18 -0.75 -18.41
CA VAL A 238 15.24 -0.40 -17.45
C VAL A 238 15.87 0.94 -17.85
N ARG A 239 16.01 1.87 -16.87
CA ARG A 239 16.49 3.25 -17.07
C ARG A 239 15.61 4.12 -17.98
N LYS A 240 14.34 3.74 -18.20
CA LYS A 240 13.32 4.50 -18.94
C LYS A 240 12.08 4.77 -18.08
N GLU A 241 12.28 5.02 -16.79
CA GLU A 241 11.22 5.31 -15.82
C GLU A 241 10.32 6.46 -16.30
N GLY A 242 10.92 7.53 -16.83
CA GLY A 242 10.19 8.69 -17.32
C GLY A 242 9.20 8.38 -18.45
N ASP A 243 9.54 7.45 -19.35
CA ASP A 243 8.66 7.03 -20.44
C ASP A 243 7.44 6.27 -19.91
N VAL A 244 7.68 5.37 -18.95
CA VAL A 244 6.62 4.59 -18.30
C VAL A 244 5.71 5.47 -17.45
N ILE A 245 6.29 6.40 -16.68
CA ILE A 245 5.53 7.37 -15.88
C ILE A 245 4.67 8.25 -16.79
N ARG A 246 5.24 8.80 -17.87
CA ARG A 246 4.49 9.66 -18.82
C ARG A 246 3.36 8.90 -19.50
N HIS A 247 3.58 7.63 -19.85
CA HIS A 247 2.54 6.77 -20.41
C HIS A 247 1.40 6.51 -19.40
N ASN A 248 1.73 6.24 -18.13
CA ASN A 248 0.75 5.91 -17.10
C ASN A 248 0.01 7.15 -16.56
N MET A 249 0.61 8.34 -16.61
CA MET A 249 0.07 9.57 -16.01
C MET A 249 -1.37 9.88 -16.44
N GLY A 250 -1.68 9.76 -17.73
CA GLY A 250 -3.04 9.99 -18.21
C GLY A 250 -4.05 9.01 -17.61
N TRP A 251 -3.68 7.73 -17.53
CA TRP A 251 -4.52 6.69 -16.95
C TRP A 251 -4.77 6.88 -15.46
N THR A 252 -3.76 7.33 -14.72
CA THR A 252 -3.93 7.57 -13.29
C THR A 252 -4.86 8.76 -13.02
N PHE A 253 -4.87 9.80 -13.85
CA PHE A 253 -5.87 10.87 -13.75
C PHE A 253 -7.29 10.42 -14.07
N ILE A 254 -7.47 9.54 -15.08
CA ILE A 254 -8.77 8.95 -15.39
C ILE A 254 -9.30 8.14 -14.19
N LEU A 255 -8.45 7.29 -13.60
CA LEU A 255 -8.82 6.51 -12.42
C LEU A 255 -9.08 7.40 -11.20
N LEU A 256 -8.33 8.48 -11.04
CA LEU A 256 -8.55 9.44 -9.96
C LEU A 256 -9.90 10.15 -10.11
N ALA A 257 -10.25 10.59 -11.32
CA ALA A 257 -11.56 11.16 -11.61
C ALA A 257 -12.69 10.14 -11.34
N TYR A 258 -12.50 8.89 -11.74
CA TYR A 258 -13.44 7.81 -11.45
C TYR A 258 -13.62 7.59 -9.94
N LEU A 259 -12.53 7.59 -9.15
CA LEU A 259 -12.60 7.50 -7.70
C LEU A 259 -13.34 8.68 -7.08
N ILE A 260 -13.15 9.89 -7.60
CA ILE A 260 -13.87 11.09 -7.14
C ILE A 260 -15.38 10.94 -7.38
N LEU A 261 -15.79 10.44 -8.54
CA LEU A 261 -17.21 10.18 -8.83
C LEU A 261 -17.79 9.12 -7.88
N LEU A 262 -17.04 8.04 -7.62
CA LEU A 262 -17.43 7.05 -6.63
C LEU A 262 -17.54 7.65 -5.23
N ALA A 263 -16.59 8.49 -4.83
CA ALA A 263 -16.58 9.16 -3.53
C ALA A 263 -17.85 9.99 -3.31
N ILE A 264 -18.23 10.78 -4.32
CA ILE A 264 -19.47 11.58 -4.31
C ILE A 264 -20.68 10.64 -4.23
N GLY A 265 -20.71 9.57 -5.02
CA GLY A 265 -21.80 8.59 -5.00
C GLY A 265 -21.98 7.92 -3.63
N PHE A 266 -20.89 7.46 -3.01
CA PHE A 266 -20.93 6.88 -1.67
C PHE A 266 -21.42 7.86 -0.62
N TYR A 267 -20.96 9.12 -0.69
CA TYR A 267 -21.37 10.17 0.23
C TYR A 267 -22.86 10.49 0.12
N LEU A 268 -23.41 10.55 -1.10
CA LEU A 268 -24.81 10.92 -1.34
C LEU A 268 -25.80 9.76 -1.14
N VAL A 269 -25.43 8.54 -1.51
CA VAL A 269 -26.39 7.40 -1.57
C VAL A 269 -26.35 6.55 -0.31
N ALA A 270 -25.18 6.25 0.23
CA ALA A 270 -25.04 5.29 1.32
C ALA A 270 -23.84 5.60 2.25
N PRO A 271 -23.83 6.78 2.92
CA PRO A 271 -22.71 7.17 3.79
C PRO A 271 -22.51 6.19 4.96
N ALA A 272 -23.58 5.51 5.40
CA ALA A 272 -23.55 4.53 6.48
C ALA A 272 -22.68 3.29 6.19
N VAL A 273 -22.33 3.00 4.93
CA VAL A 273 -21.43 1.87 4.60
C VAL A 273 -19.99 2.15 5.03
N MET A 274 -19.63 3.42 5.19
CA MET A 274 -18.28 3.87 5.56
C MET A 274 -18.16 4.23 7.06
N SER A 275 -19.14 3.84 7.88
CA SER A 275 -19.04 3.93 9.33
C SER A 275 -18.42 2.65 9.92
N LEU A 276 -17.77 2.80 11.07
CA LEU A 276 -17.42 1.66 11.92
C LEU A 276 -18.70 1.24 12.67
N LYS A 277 -18.99 -0.06 12.69
CA LYS A 277 -19.96 -0.64 13.63
C LYS A 277 -19.36 -0.75 15.02
#